data_AF-A0A450YW06-F1
#
_entry.id   AF-A0A450YW06-F1
#
_cell.length_a   1.000
_cell.length_b   1.000
_cell.length_c   1.000
_cell.angle_alpha   90.00
_cell.angle_beta   90.00
_cell.angle_gamma   90.00
#
_symmetry.space_group_name_H-M   'P 1'
#
loop_
_entity.id
_entity.type
_entity.pdbx_description
1 polymer ?
#
loop_
_entity_poly.entity_id
_entity_poly.type
_entity_poly.pdbx_seq_one_letter_code
_entity_poly.pdbx_strand_id
1 'polypeptide(L)'
;MIEELEEETYQIIELLKKEESKKNIAVAGKLLVKISHAIDENHGKLQQLININKASPSAYLQLYQGIQLGDCLFELKGALRTALDVAGKTKQRIEALKPKRYLLPTKRRKAVAVG
;
A
#
# COMPACT_ATOMS: atom_id res chain seq x y z
N MET A 1 -6.62 -14.68 11.30
CA MET A 1 -5.48 -13.72 11.35
C MET A 1 -4.79 -13.57 9.99
N ILE A 2 -4.25 -14.62 9.34
CA ILE A 2 -3.68 -14.45 7.99
C ILE A 2 -4.73 -14.34 6.90
N GLU A 3 -5.75 -15.19 6.94
CA GLU A 3 -6.84 -15.16 5.95
C GLU A 3 -7.54 -13.79 5.96
N GLU A 4 -7.71 -13.19 7.14
CA GLU A 4 -8.26 -11.84 7.30
C GLU A 4 -7.33 -10.77 6.69
N LEU A 5 -6.01 -10.86 6.91
CA LEU A 5 -5.04 -9.92 6.32
C LEU A 5 -4.98 -10.06 4.80
N GLU A 6 -5.04 -11.29 4.30
CA GLU A 6 -5.07 -11.61 2.88
C GLU A 6 -6.33 -11.04 2.23
N GLU A 7 -7.49 -11.30 2.81
CA GLU A 7 -8.78 -10.79 2.33
C GLU A 7 -8.83 -9.25 2.38
N GLU A 8 -8.43 -8.63 3.50
CA GLU A 8 -8.31 -7.17 3.62
C GLU A 8 -7.38 -6.60 2.53
N THR A 9 -6.27 -7.27 2.24
CA THR A 9 -5.29 -6.82 1.24
C THR A 9 -5.88 -6.85 -0.16
N TYR A 10 -6.53 -7.94 -0.56
CA TYR A 10 -7.14 -8.04 -1.87
C TYR A 10 -8.33 -7.09 -2.03
N GLN A 11 -9.17 -6.94 -1.00
CA GLN A 11 -10.27 -5.97 -1.02
C GLN A 11 -9.76 -4.55 -1.23
N ILE A 12 -8.69 -4.15 -0.53
CA ILE A 12 -8.11 -2.82 -0.68
C ILE A 12 -7.44 -2.64 -2.04
N ILE A 13 -6.76 -3.66 -2.58
CA ILE A 13 -6.20 -3.60 -3.93
C ILE A 13 -7.31 -3.38 -4.97
N GLU A 14 -8.42 -4.10 -4.87
CA GLU A 14 -9.57 -3.92 -5.77
C GLU A 14 -10.20 -2.52 -5.63
N LEU A 15 -10.29 -1.98 -4.41
CA LEU A 15 -10.74 -0.61 -4.19
C LEU A 15 -9.80 0.43 -4.79
N LEU A 16 -8.48 0.22 -4.71
CA LEU A 16 -7.49 1.10 -5.34
C LEU A 16 -7.58 1.06 -6.88
N LYS A 17 -7.91 -0.08 -7.48
CA LYS A 17 -8.13 -0.17 -8.94
C LYS A 17 -9.39 0.57 -9.38
N LYS A 18 -10.47 0.51 -8.59
CA LYS A 18 -11.76 1.11 -8.94
C LYS A 18 -11.80 2.61 -8.69
N GLU A 19 -11.30 3.07 -7.54
CA GLU A 19 -11.36 4.46 -7.14
C GLU A 19 -10.15 4.88 -6.31
N GLU A 20 -9.31 5.74 -6.89
CA GLU A 20 -8.17 6.35 -6.22
C GLU A 20 -8.59 7.49 -5.31
N SER A 21 -9.21 7.15 -4.18
CA SER A 21 -9.55 8.11 -3.12
C SER A 21 -8.41 8.26 -2.11
N LYS A 22 -8.25 9.47 -1.55
CA LYS A 22 -7.30 9.71 -0.44
C LYS A 22 -7.54 8.77 0.75
N LYS A 23 -8.81 8.38 0.96
CA LYS A 23 -9.22 7.45 2.02
C LYS A 23 -8.68 6.04 1.73
N ASN A 24 -8.82 5.54 0.51
CA ASN A 24 -8.35 4.20 0.12
C ASN A 24 -6.83 4.09 0.22
N ILE A 25 -6.11 5.14 -0.21
CA ILE A 25 -4.64 5.22 -0.07
C ILE A 25 -4.23 5.21 1.41
N ALA A 26 -4.93 5.97 2.27
CA ALA A 26 -4.64 5.99 3.70
C ALA A 26 -4.90 4.64 4.38
N VAL A 27 -5.98 3.94 4.01
CA VAL A 27 -6.29 2.61 4.51
C VAL A 27 -5.25 1.59 4.05
N ALA A 28 -4.86 1.62 2.77
CA ALA A 28 -3.79 0.79 2.23
C ALA A 28 -2.45 1.04 2.94
N GLY A 29 -2.11 2.29 3.24
CA GLY A 29 -0.91 2.64 4.01
C GLY A 29 -0.93 2.04 5.43
N LYS A 30 -2.08 2.11 6.13
CA LYS A 30 -2.24 1.47 7.45
C LYS A 30 -2.11 -0.06 7.36
N LEU A 31 -2.69 -0.68 6.34
CA LEU A 31 -2.61 -2.11 6.13
C LEU A 31 -1.15 -2.55 5.85
N LEU A 32 -0.40 -1.78 5.08
CA LEU A 32 1.01 -2.04 4.82
C LEU A 32 1.87 -2.01 6.10
N VAL A 33 1.55 -1.09 7.03
CA VAL A 33 2.19 -1.04 8.36
C VAL A 33 1.82 -2.28 9.17
N LYS A 34 0.54 -2.69 9.21
CA LYS A 34 0.10 -3.92 9.88
C LYS A 34 0.83 -5.16 9.35
N ILE A 35 0.90 -5.32 8.03
CA ILE A 35 1.59 -6.46 7.40
C ILE A 35 3.09 -6.44 7.77
N SER A 36 3.71 -5.26 7.80
CA SER A 36 5.11 -5.15 8.20
C SER A 36 5.34 -5.59 9.65
N HIS A 37 4.48 -5.17 10.58
CA HIS A 37 4.55 -5.66 11.96
C HIS A 37 4.34 -7.17 12.07
N ALA A 38 3.41 -7.74 11.30
CA ALA A 38 3.20 -9.19 11.28
C ALA A 38 4.44 -9.96 10.79
N ILE A 39 5.16 -9.41 9.80
CA ILE A 39 6.45 -9.99 9.34
C ILE A 39 7.49 -9.95 10.46
N ASP A 40 7.64 -8.81 11.13
CA ASP A 40 8.63 -8.64 12.21
C ASP A 40 8.33 -9.59 13.39
N GLU A 41 7.07 -9.72 13.77
CA GLU A 41 6.64 -10.67 14.81
C GLU A 41 6.91 -12.12 14.41
N ASN A 42 6.60 -12.49 13.16
CA ASN A 42 6.86 -13.83 12.66
C ASN A 42 8.36 -14.14 12.63
N HIS A 43 9.17 -13.17 12.19
CA HIS A 43 10.63 -13.30 12.19
C HIS A 43 11.17 -13.50 13.61
N GLY A 44 10.68 -12.74 14.60
CA GLY A 44 11.05 -12.89 16.00
C GLY A 44 10.71 -14.29 16.55
N LYS A 45 9.53 -14.82 16.22
CA LYS A 45 9.11 -16.18 16.61
C LYS A 45 10.00 -17.25 15.97
N LEU A 46 10.31 -17.12 14.68
CA LEU A 46 11.21 -18.04 13.98
C LEU A 46 12.61 -18.03 14.60
N GLN A 47 13.17 -16.85 14.91
CA GLN A 47 14.46 -16.75 15.58
C GLN A 47 14.45 -17.45 16.94
N GLN A 48 13.39 -17.26 17.75
CA GLN A 48 13.27 -17.95 19.03
C GLN A 48 13.22 -19.47 18.86
N LEU A 49 12.44 -19.97 17.88
CA LEU A 49 12.34 -21.41 17.59
C LEU A 49 13.69 -22.01 17.16
N ILE A 50 14.45 -21.31 16.32
CA ILE A 50 15.80 -21.72 15.89
C ILE A 50 16.75 -21.74 17.10
N ASN A 51 16.72 -20.69 17.92
CA ASN A 51 17.63 -20.54 19.07
C ASN A 51 17.38 -21.56 20.18
N ILE A 52 16.13 -22.01 20.36
CA ILE A 52 15.78 -23.01 21.36
C ILE A 52 16.29 -24.42 20.98
N ASN A 53 16.75 -24.61 19.72
CA ASN A 53 17.36 -25.82 19.19
C ASN A 53 16.74 -27.13 19.73
N LYS A 54 15.41 -27.22 19.64
CA LYS A 54 14.66 -28.42 20.00
C LYS A 54 14.55 -29.31 18.78
N ALA A 55 15.38 -30.35 18.73
CA ALA A 55 15.30 -31.40 17.71
C ALA A 55 14.05 -32.28 17.94
N SER A 56 12.86 -31.72 17.71
CA SER A 56 11.59 -32.46 17.71
C SER A 56 10.86 -32.26 16.37
N PRO A 57 10.16 -33.29 15.86
CA PRO A 57 9.35 -33.15 14.64
C PRO A 57 8.34 -32.00 14.72
N SER A 58 7.80 -31.73 15.90
CA SER A 58 6.90 -30.60 16.15
C SER A 58 7.58 -29.24 15.97
N ALA A 59 8.84 -29.08 16.36
CA ALA A 59 9.59 -27.84 16.19
C ALA A 59 9.90 -27.58 14.72
N TYR A 60 10.24 -28.63 13.95
CA TYR A 60 10.42 -28.52 12.50
C TYR A 60 9.14 -28.09 11.78
N LEU A 61 8.00 -28.67 12.17
CA LEU A 61 6.71 -28.31 11.59
C LEU A 61 6.32 -26.85 11.90
N GLN A 62 6.59 -26.38 13.12
CA GLN A 62 6.38 -24.96 13.50
C GLN A 62 7.29 -24.01 12.71
N LEU A 63 8.55 -24.36 12.51
CA LEU A 63 9.48 -23.59 11.67
C LEU A 63 8.99 -23.52 10.23
N TYR A 64 8.61 -24.65 9.66
CA TYR A 64 8.08 -24.71 8.30
C TYR A 64 6.83 -23.85 8.13
N GLN A 65 5.86 -23.97 9.04
CA GLN A 65 4.66 -23.13 9.04
C GLN A 65 4.98 -21.65 9.17
N GLY A 66 5.91 -21.28 10.05
CA GLY A 66 6.34 -19.89 10.20
C GLY A 66 7.03 -19.35 8.95
N ILE A 67 7.82 -20.16 8.24
CA ILE A 67 8.43 -19.76 6.96
C ILE A 67 7.34 -19.51 5.91
N GLN A 68 6.41 -20.46 5.72
CA GLN A 68 5.30 -20.31 4.78
C GLN A 68 4.46 -19.05 5.08
N LEU A 69 4.20 -18.81 6.36
CA LEU A 69 3.51 -17.62 6.84
C LEU A 69 4.28 -16.33 6.47
N GLY A 70 5.60 -16.35 6.64
CA GLY A 70 6.48 -15.25 6.26
C GLY A 70 6.42 -14.95 4.77
N ASP A 71 6.53 -15.99 3.94
CA ASP A 71 6.48 -15.87 2.48
C ASP A 71 5.16 -15.24 2.02
N CYS A 72 4.02 -15.74 2.53
CA CYS A 72 2.70 -15.18 2.25
C CYS A 72 2.60 -13.68 2.63
N LEU A 73 3.07 -13.30 3.83
CA LEU A 73 3.06 -11.89 4.24
C LEU A 73 3.96 -11.01 3.37
N PHE A 74 5.10 -11.52 2.90
CA PHE A 74 5.98 -10.81 1.98
C PHE A 74 5.32 -10.59 0.61
N GLU A 75 4.63 -11.60 0.08
CA GLU A 75 3.87 -11.49 -1.17
C GLU A 75 2.76 -10.43 -1.05
N LEU A 76 1.95 -10.49 0.01
CA LEU A 76 0.89 -9.52 0.27
C LEU A 76 1.43 -8.09 0.38
N LYS A 77 2.54 -7.90 1.09
CA LYS A 77 3.23 -6.60 1.19
C LYS A 77 3.69 -6.10 -0.18
N GLY A 78 4.26 -6.99 -1.00
CA GLY A 78 4.71 -6.68 -2.37
C GLY A 78 3.56 -6.27 -3.28
N ALA A 79 2.47 -7.03 -3.28
CA ALA A 79 1.27 -6.76 -4.06
C ALA A 79 0.65 -5.40 -3.69
N LEU A 80 0.47 -5.15 -2.38
CA LEU A 80 -0.11 -3.90 -1.89
C LEU A 80 0.77 -2.69 -2.22
N ARG A 81 2.09 -2.82 -2.10
CA ARG A 81 3.05 -1.76 -2.45
C ARG A 81 3.01 -1.44 -3.94
N THR A 82 2.91 -2.46 -4.78
CA THR A 82 2.79 -2.30 -6.23
C THR A 82 1.49 -1.58 -6.60
N ALA A 83 0.37 -1.98 -5.99
CA ALA A 83 -0.92 -1.32 -6.20
C ALA A 83 -0.88 0.17 -5.79
N LEU A 84 -0.25 0.48 -4.66
CA LEU A 84 -0.05 1.87 -4.20
C LEU A 84 0.82 2.69 -5.14
N ASP A 85 1.89 2.12 -5.68
CA ASP A 85 2.78 2.82 -6.63
C ASP A 85 2.08 3.11 -7.96
N VAL A 86 1.33 2.12 -8.48
CA VAL A 86 0.49 2.31 -9.67
C VAL A 86 -0.52 3.43 -9.42
N ALA A 87 -1.20 3.42 -8.28
CA ALA A 87 -2.17 4.47 -7.94
C ALA A 87 -1.52 5.86 -7.83
N GLY A 88 -0.33 5.95 -7.24
CA GLY A 88 0.44 7.19 -7.16
C GLY A 88 0.79 7.75 -8.54
N LYS A 89 1.27 6.90 -9.45
CA LYS A 89 1.63 7.28 -10.83
C LYS A 89 0.41 7.70 -11.65
N THR A 90 -0.72 7.00 -11.53
CA THR A 90 -1.97 7.37 -12.19
C THR A 90 -2.44 8.76 -11.76
N LYS A 91 -2.44 9.03 -10.45
CA LYS A 91 -2.79 10.36 -9.92
C LYS A 91 -1.90 11.47 -10.49
N GLN A 92 -0.59 11.27 -10.54
CA GLN A 92 0.35 12.25 -11.12
C GLN A 92 0.04 12.52 -12.60
N ARG A 93 -0.28 11.47 -13.38
CA ARG A 93 -0.66 11.61 -14.79
C ARG A 93 -1.97 12.39 -14.94
N ILE A 94 -2.99 12.10 -14.12
CA ILE A 94 -4.26 12.83 -14.12
C ILE A 94 -4.04 14.30 -13.77
N GLU A 95 -3.23 14.61 -12.75
CA GLU A 95 -2.92 15.98 -12.37
C GLU A 95 -2.15 16.74 -13.46
N ALA A 96 -1.25 16.07 -14.19
CA ALA A 96 -0.55 16.64 -15.33
C ALA A 96 -1.47 16.95 -16.53
N LEU A 97 -2.53 16.16 -16.73
CA LEU A 97 -3.52 16.33 -17.79
C LEU A 97 -4.62 17.35 -17.44
N LYS A 98 -4.77 17.74 -16.17
CA LYS A 98 -5.74 18.78 -15.80
C LYS A 98 -5.38 20.07 -16.53
N PRO A 99 -6.33 20.71 -17.24
CA PRO A 99 -6.05 21.94 -17.96
C PRO A 99 -5.60 22.98 -16.94
N LYS A 100 -4.35 23.45 -17.08
CA LYS A 100 -3.89 24.64 -16.38
C LYS A 100 -4.80 25.77 -16.86
N ARG A 101 -5.72 26.23 -16.01
CA ARG A 101 -6.46 27.48 -16.25
C ARG A 101 -5.42 28.59 -16.31
N TYR A 102 -4.93 28.86 -17.51
CA TYR A 102 -4.20 30.10 -17.76
C TYR A 102 -5.19 31.21 -17.46
N LEU A 103 -4.91 32.00 -16.42
CA LEU A 103 -5.54 33.30 -16.23
C LEU A 103 -5.17 34.10 -17.47
N LEU A 104 -6.08 34.16 -18.45
CA LEU A 104 -5.96 35.08 -19.57
C LEU A 104 -5.76 36.47 -18.96
N PRO A 105 -4.70 37.20 -19.30
CA PRO A 105 -4.53 38.56 -18.83
C PRO A 105 -5.67 39.37 -19.45
N THR A 106 -6.73 39.60 -18.66
CA THR A 106 -7.80 40.51 -19.02
C THR A 106 -7.19 41.90 -19.04
N LYS A 107 -6.68 42.32 -20.21
CA LYS A 107 -6.32 43.71 -20.47
C LYS A 107 -7.56 44.55 -20.18
N ARG A 108 -7.61 45.19 -19.00
CA ARG A 108 -8.49 46.34 -18.74
C ARG A 108 -8.15 47.39 -19.80
N ARG A 109 -8.86 47.40 -20.93
CA ARG A 109 -8.94 48.59 -21.77
C ARG A 109 -9.66 49.63 -20.94
N LYS A 110 -8.91 50.57 -20.35
CA LYS A 110 -9.48 51.85 -19.91
C LYS A 110 -10.12 52.45 -21.15
N ALA A 111 -11.44 52.60 -21.14
CA ALA A 111 -12.13 53.45 -22.11
C ALA A 111 -11.55 54.86 -21.91
N VAL A 112 -10.79 55.33 -22.91
CA VAL A 112 -10.39 56.73 -22.99
C VAL A 112 -11.67 57.47 -23.34
N ALA A 113 -12.20 58.25 -22.39
CA ALA A 113 -13.25 59.22 -22.66
C ALA A 113 -12.64 60.28 -23.59
N VAL A 114 -13.13 60.34 -24.82
CA VAL A 114 -12.86 61.46 -25.73
C VAL A 114 -14.02 62.41 -25.51
N GLY A 115 -13.72 63.56 -24.91
CA GLY A 115 -14.63 64.70 -24.78
C GLY A 115 -14.66 65.56 -26.04
#